data_AF-A0A2V1II14-F1
#
_entry.id   AF-A0A2V1II14-F1
#
_cell.length_a   1.000
_cell.length_b   1.000
_cell.length_c   1.000
_cell.angle_alpha   90.00
_cell.angle_beta   90.00
_cell.angle_gamma   90.00
#
_symmetry.space_group_name_H-M   'P 1'
#
loop_
_entity.id
_entity.type
_entity.pdbx_description
1 polymer ?
#
loop_
_entity_poly.entity_id
_entity_poly.type
_entity_poly.pdbx_seq_one_letter_code
_entity_poly.pdbx_strand_id
1 'polypeptide(L)'
;MKEIDQNNVSRYVERFLAGETTSAEERALYDYFSHGHIPAELESYREMFAWYGSLSQAPAAPEPIRLPRLRRWQWTGVAATVALLLGLGFVFRMQTADLPEEYMAYEGSYIIRDGKKITDLRVVVPEIRRNDQLVSERLSQLDRSLEEAEDAFDRALMEDFDMSDPDVAEVVKASLSY
;
A
#
# COMPACT_ATOMS: atom_id res chain seq x y z
N MET A 1 -17.90 -53.09 5.96
CA MET A 1 -17.93 -51.89 6.81
C MET A 1 -17.57 -52.34 8.22
N LYS A 2 -16.68 -51.67 8.96
CA LYS A 2 -16.47 -52.01 10.38
C LYS A 2 -17.68 -51.49 11.16
N GLU A 3 -18.33 -52.37 11.91
CA GLU A 3 -19.50 -52.04 12.72
C GLU A 3 -19.03 -51.37 14.01
N ILE A 4 -19.57 -50.18 14.32
CA ILE A 4 -19.29 -49.50 15.59
C ILE A 4 -20.26 -50.05 16.63
N ASP A 5 -19.72 -50.45 17.78
CA ASP A 5 -20.44 -51.06 18.88
C ASP A 5 -20.01 -50.45 20.23
N GLN A 6 -20.66 -50.86 21.33
CA GLN A 6 -20.37 -50.33 22.67
C GLN A 6 -18.95 -50.61 23.16
N ASN A 7 -18.28 -51.64 22.66
CA ASN A 7 -16.93 -52.03 23.08
C ASN A 7 -15.84 -51.25 22.34
N ASN A 8 -16.16 -50.75 21.15
CA ASN A 8 -15.19 -50.09 20.28
C ASN A 8 -15.42 -48.58 20.09
N VAL A 9 -16.61 -48.07 20.43
CA VAL A 9 -17.00 -46.66 20.23
C VAL A 9 -16.05 -45.67 20.90
N SER A 10 -15.57 -45.95 22.13
CA SER A 10 -14.64 -45.06 22.84
C SER A 10 -13.36 -44.82 22.05
N ARG A 11 -12.81 -45.88 21.44
CA ARG A 11 -11.61 -45.79 20.60
C ARG A 11 -11.85 -44.96 19.34
N TYR A 12 -13.04 -45.04 18.75
CA TYR A 12 -13.38 -44.23 17.58
C TYR A 12 -13.56 -42.76 17.94
N VAL A 13 -14.14 -42.45 19.10
CA VAL A 13 -14.24 -41.07 19.61
C VAL A 13 -12.85 -40.50 19.86
N GLU A 14 -11.95 -41.23 20.52
CA GLU A 14 -10.57 -40.79 20.74
C GLU A 14 -9.84 -40.50 19.42
N ARG A 15 -9.94 -41.42 18.44
CA ARG A 15 -9.34 -41.23 17.12
C ARG A 15 -9.95 -40.05 16.37
N PHE A 16 -11.26 -39.82 16.51
CA PHE A 16 -11.93 -38.67 15.91
C PHE A 16 -11.41 -37.37 16.50
N LEU A 17 -11.29 -37.29 17.82
CA LEU A 17 -10.73 -36.12 18.51
C LEU A 17 -9.25 -35.91 18.18
N ALA A 18 -8.51 -36.97 17.86
CA ALA A 18 -7.14 -36.91 17.37
C ALA A 18 -7.02 -36.60 15.85
N GLY A 19 -8.12 -36.56 15.10
CA GLY A 19 -8.12 -36.33 13.66
C GLY A 19 -7.61 -37.51 12.83
N GLU A 20 -7.64 -38.73 13.36
CA GLU A 20 -7.14 -39.96 12.73
C GLU A 20 -8.23 -40.82 12.08
N THR A 21 -9.47 -40.32 12.04
CA THR A 21 -10.60 -40.98 11.38
C THR A 21 -10.68 -40.63 9.91
N THR A 22 -11.15 -41.60 9.11
CA THR A 22 -11.51 -41.36 7.71
C THR A 22 -12.97 -40.89 7.61
N SER A 23 -13.33 -40.21 6.51
CA SER A 23 -14.72 -39.76 6.29
C SER A 23 -15.75 -40.89 6.27
N ALA A 24 -15.34 -42.13 5.96
CA ALA A 24 -16.21 -43.30 6.02
C ALA A 24 -16.43 -43.79 7.47
N GLU A 25 -15.40 -43.74 8.31
CA GLU A 25 -15.48 -44.07 9.74
C GLU A 25 -16.31 -43.02 10.49
N GLU A 26 -16.14 -41.74 10.17
CA GLU A 26 -16.92 -40.63 10.74
C GLU A 26 -18.41 -40.77 10.45
N ARG A 27 -18.78 -41.12 9.22
CA ARG A 27 -20.18 -41.34 8.86
C ARG A 27 -20.81 -42.48 9.66
N ALA A 28 -20.06 -43.57 9.90
CA ALA A 28 -20.51 -44.65 10.78
C ALA A 28 -20.62 -44.21 12.24
N LEU A 29 -19.71 -43.34 12.70
CA LEU A 29 -19.72 -42.78 14.05
C LEU A 29 -20.95 -41.88 14.27
N TYR A 30 -21.29 -41.03 13.29
CA TYR A 30 -22.49 -40.18 13.36
C TYR A 30 -23.78 -41.01 13.40
N ASP A 31 -23.87 -42.07 12.60
CA ASP A 31 -25.03 -42.96 12.57
C ASP A 31 -25.19 -43.72 13.90
N TYR A 32 -24.08 -44.22 14.46
CA TYR A 32 -24.06 -44.89 15.76
C TYR A 32 -24.59 -43.98 16.89
N PHE A 33 -24.15 -42.72 16.94
CA PHE A 33 -24.61 -41.77 17.97
C PHE A 33 -26.07 -41.29 17.74
N SER A 34 -26.63 -41.52 16.55
CA SER A 34 -28.02 -41.17 16.21
C SER A 34 -29.02 -42.26 16.63
N HIS A 35 -28.62 -43.54 16.57
CA HIS A 35 -29.53 -44.68 16.76
C HIS A 35 -29.10 -45.69 17.85
N GLY A 36 -27.85 -45.64 18.31
CA GLY A 36 -27.26 -46.62 19.23
C GLY A 36 -27.47 -46.30 20.72
N HIS A 37 -27.33 -47.34 21.56
CA HIS A 37 -27.27 -47.18 23.01
C HIS A 37 -25.87 -46.73 23.42
N ILE A 38 -25.72 -45.47 23.82
CA ILE A 38 -24.44 -44.82 24.11
C ILE A 38 -24.03 -45.10 25.56
N PRO A 39 -22.76 -45.49 25.81
CA PRO A 39 -22.23 -45.58 27.17
C PRO A 39 -22.29 -44.24 27.91
N ALA A 40 -22.55 -44.26 29.23
CA ALA A 40 -22.72 -43.04 30.03
C ALA A 40 -21.54 -42.05 29.93
N GLU A 41 -20.33 -42.56 29.75
CA GLU A 41 -19.10 -41.78 29.62
C GLU A 41 -19.04 -40.94 28.33
N LEU A 42 -19.80 -41.34 27.29
CA LEU A 42 -19.80 -40.70 25.97
C LEU A 42 -21.10 -39.92 25.67
N GLU A 43 -22.04 -39.90 26.62
CA GLU A 43 -23.34 -39.26 26.45
C GLU A 43 -23.20 -37.74 26.19
N SER A 44 -22.17 -37.10 26.74
CA SER A 44 -21.84 -35.69 26.51
C SER A 44 -21.53 -35.37 25.04
N TYR A 45 -21.06 -36.35 24.26
CA TYR A 45 -20.74 -36.18 22.85
C TYR A 45 -21.94 -36.44 21.92
N ARG A 46 -23.10 -36.86 22.45
CA ARG A 46 -24.29 -37.19 21.66
C ARG A 46 -24.74 -36.03 20.77
N GLU A 47 -24.95 -34.86 21.36
CA GLU A 47 -25.45 -33.69 20.62
C GLU A 47 -24.45 -33.22 19.56
N MET A 48 -23.15 -33.30 19.88
CA MET A 48 -22.08 -32.96 18.96
C MET A 48 -22.10 -33.85 17.71
N PHE A 49 -22.15 -35.18 17.88
CA PHE A 49 -22.18 -36.11 16.75
C PHE A 49 -23.51 -36.10 16.00
N ALA A 50 -24.63 -35.86 16.68
CA ALA A 50 -25.92 -35.66 16.03
C ALA A 50 -25.91 -34.43 15.11
N TRP A 51 -25.27 -33.34 15.55
CA TRP A 51 -25.08 -32.14 14.74
C TRP A 51 -24.21 -32.42 13.51
N TYR A 52 -23.06 -33.09 13.66
CA TYR A 52 -22.21 -33.48 12.52
C TYR A 52 -22.91 -34.41 11.52
N GLY A 53 -23.73 -35.35 12.01
CA GLY A 53 -24.57 -36.21 11.18
C GLY A 53 -25.58 -35.42 10.33
N SER A 54 -26.18 -34.37 10.91
CA SER A 54 -27.11 -33.49 10.20
C SER A 54 -26.44 -32.72 9.05
N LEU A 55 -25.16 -32.35 9.19
CA LEU A 55 -24.40 -31.71 8.13
C LEU A 55 -24.03 -32.67 7.00
N SER A 56 -23.88 -33.96 7.31
CA SER A 56 -23.53 -35.02 6.37
C SER A 56 -24.66 -35.37 5.40
N GLN A 57 -25.87 -34.84 5.61
CA GLN A 57 -27.01 -34.86 4.70
C GLN A 57 -27.00 -33.72 3.66
N ALA A 58 -26.01 -32.81 3.71
CA ALA A 58 -25.79 -31.88 2.61
C ALA A 58 -25.64 -32.68 1.31
N PRO A 59 -26.32 -32.29 0.21
CA PRO A 59 -26.34 -33.06 -1.02
C PRO A 59 -24.92 -33.38 -1.45
N ALA A 60 -24.72 -34.63 -1.89
CA ALA A 60 -23.46 -35.12 -2.44
C ALA A 60 -22.86 -34.09 -3.39
N ALA A 61 -21.53 -33.91 -3.28
CA ALA A 61 -20.68 -32.96 -3.99
C ALA A 61 -21.35 -32.22 -5.16
N PRO A 62 -21.28 -30.87 -5.21
CA PRO A 62 -21.92 -30.10 -6.28
C PRO A 62 -21.57 -30.71 -7.62
N GLU A 63 -22.59 -31.07 -8.41
CA GLU A 63 -22.37 -31.64 -9.73
C GLU A 63 -21.35 -30.76 -10.48
N PRO A 64 -20.34 -31.35 -11.13
CA PRO A 64 -19.32 -30.57 -11.80
C PRO A 64 -19.99 -29.62 -12.78
N ILE A 65 -19.72 -28.32 -12.63
CA ILE A 65 -20.32 -27.26 -13.44
C ILE A 65 -20.09 -27.60 -14.92
N ARG A 66 -21.14 -28.03 -15.61
CA ARG A 66 -21.09 -28.35 -17.04
C ARG A 66 -21.18 -27.04 -17.80
N LEU A 67 -20.02 -26.46 -18.12
CA LEU A 67 -19.98 -25.30 -19.00
C LEU A 67 -20.48 -25.70 -20.40
N PRO A 68 -21.48 -24.99 -20.97
CA PRO A 68 -21.94 -25.27 -22.32
C PRO A 68 -20.78 -25.04 -23.30
N ARG A 69 -20.55 -26.00 -24.20
CA ARG A 69 -19.56 -25.87 -25.26
C ARG A 69 -19.97 -24.75 -26.22
N LEU A 70 -19.23 -23.64 -26.17
CA LEU A 70 -19.44 -22.51 -27.08
C LEU A 70 -19.06 -22.90 -28.51
N ARG A 71 -19.94 -22.56 -29.47
CA ARG A 71 -19.71 -22.76 -30.91
C ARG A 71 -18.66 -21.78 -31.41
N ARG A 72 -17.92 -22.13 -32.46
CA ARG A 72 -16.80 -21.30 -32.99
C ARG A 72 -17.16 -19.83 -33.27
N TRP A 73 -18.42 -19.56 -33.65
CA TRP A 73 -18.89 -18.18 -33.90
C TRP A 73 -19.19 -17.38 -32.62
N GLN A 74 -19.37 -18.03 -31.46
CA GLN A 74 -19.52 -17.32 -30.18
C GLN A 74 -18.15 -16.88 -29.62
N TRP A 75 -17.07 -17.58 -30.01
CA TRP A 75 -15.70 -17.19 -29.65
C TRP A 75 -15.27 -15.87 -30.27
N THR A 76 -15.86 -15.45 -31.39
CA THR A 76 -15.58 -14.13 -31.98
C THR A 76 -16.12 -13.01 -31.10
N GLY A 77 -17.28 -13.21 -30.46
CA GLY A 77 -17.83 -12.27 -29.48
C GLY A 77 -16.93 -12.12 -28.26
N VAL A 78 -16.47 -13.25 -27.70
CA VAL A 78 -15.52 -13.26 -26.56
C VAL A 78 -14.22 -12.55 -26.94
N ALA A 79 -13.65 -12.87 -28.10
CA ALA A 79 -12.43 -12.24 -28.58
C ALA A 79 -12.61 -10.74 -28.80
N ALA A 80 -13.76 -10.29 -29.32
CA ALA A 80 -14.06 -8.88 -29.50
C ALA A 80 -14.16 -8.13 -28.17
N THR A 81 -14.78 -8.72 -27.14
CA THR A 81 -14.85 -8.11 -25.80
C THR A 81 -13.45 -7.98 -25.18
N VAL A 82 -12.63 -9.03 -25.26
CA VAL A 82 -11.25 -8.98 -24.77
C VAL A 82 -10.44 -7.93 -25.52
N ALA A 83 -10.54 -7.88 -26.85
CA ALA A 83 -9.86 -6.88 -27.66
C ALA A 83 -10.31 -5.45 -27.33
N LEU A 84 -11.60 -5.25 -27.03
CA LEU A 84 -12.14 -3.95 -26.65
C LEU A 84 -11.66 -3.51 -25.26
N LEU A 85 -11.61 -4.43 -24.29
CA LEU A 85 -11.04 -4.16 -22.96
C LEU A 85 -9.55 -3.84 -23.03
N LEU A 86 -8.78 -4.63 -23.81
CA LEU A 86 -7.36 -4.38 -24.02
C LEU A 86 -7.12 -3.07 -24.77
N GLY A 87 -7.94 -2.77 -25.78
CA GLY A 87 -7.88 -1.52 -26.54
C GLY A 87 -8.16 -0.31 -25.66
N LEU A 88 -9.23 -0.33 -24.87
CA LEU A 88 -9.52 0.72 -23.89
C LEU A 88 -8.39 0.87 -22.87
N GLY A 89 -7.95 -0.24 -22.26
CA GLY A 89 -6.85 -0.24 -21.29
C GLY A 89 -5.55 0.32 -21.86
N PHE A 90 -5.23 0.00 -23.12
CA PHE A 90 -4.05 0.54 -23.81
C PHE A 90 -4.16 2.06 -24.03
N VAL A 91 -5.31 2.55 -24.51
CA VAL A 91 -5.55 3.99 -24.71
C VAL A 91 -5.44 4.77 -23.40
N PHE A 92 -6.05 4.27 -22.32
CA PHE A 92 -5.96 4.91 -21.00
C PHE A 92 -4.52 4.91 -20.46
N ARG A 93 -3.80 3.79 -20.59
CA ARG A 93 -2.39 3.70 -20.18
C ARG A 93 -1.51 4.70 -20.94
N MET A 94 -1.74 4.84 -22.25
CA MET A 94 -0.95 5.73 -23.10
C MET A 94 -1.19 7.19 -22.74
N GLN A 95 -2.41 7.58 -22.36
CA GLN A 95 -2.71 8.94 -21.86
C GLN A 95 -2.07 9.26 -20.51
N THR A 96 -1.84 8.27 -19.65
CA THR A 96 -1.19 8.46 -18.34
C THR A 96 0.34 8.45 -18.39
N ALA A 97 0.95 8.13 -19.54
CA ALA A 97 2.39 7.85 -19.63
C ALA A 97 3.29 9.07 -19.90
N ASP A 98 2.74 10.28 -20.08
CA ASP A 98 3.51 11.46 -20.49
C ASP A 98 3.96 12.39 -19.35
N LEU A 99 3.80 11.98 -18.09
CA LEU A 99 4.37 12.70 -16.95
C LEU A 99 5.78 12.14 -16.65
N PRO A 100 6.85 12.95 -16.71
CA PRO A 100 8.18 12.51 -16.32
C PRO A 100 8.15 11.97 -14.89
N GLU A 101 8.82 10.84 -14.64
CA GLU A 101 8.90 10.23 -13.30
C GLU A 101 9.41 11.23 -12.24
N GLU A 102 10.32 12.11 -12.63
CA GLU A 102 10.83 13.22 -11.81
C GLU A 102 9.72 14.15 -11.28
N TYR A 103 8.61 14.30 -12.01
CA TYR A 103 7.53 15.21 -11.64
C TYR A 103 6.66 14.62 -10.52
N MET A 104 6.65 13.29 -10.36
CA MET A 104 5.91 12.60 -9.29
C MET A 104 6.41 12.99 -7.90
N ALA A 105 7.68 13.37 -7.75
CA ALA A 105 8.22 13.86 -6.49
C ALA A 105 7.54 15.16 -6.00
N TYR A 106 6.87 15.88 -6.91
CA TYR A 106 6.13 17.11 -6.63
C TYR A 106 4.63 16.87 -6.47
N GLU A 107 4.19 15.62 -6.38
CA GLU A 107 2.78 15.28 -6.15
C GLU A 107 2.24 16.00 -4.90
N GLY A 108 1.11 16.69 -5.06
CA GLY A 108 0.53 17.55 -4.01
C GLY A 108 0.96 19.03 -4.06
N SER A 109 2.01 19.36 -4.82
CA SER A 109 2.40 20.75 -5.08
C SER A 109 1.35 21.46 -5.94
N TYR A 110 1.17 22.76 -5.70
CA TYR A 110 0.23 23.58 -6.45
C TYR A 110 0.71 25.03 -6.52
N ILE A 111 0.18 25.76 -7.50
CA ILE A 111 0.34 27.22 -7.57
C ILE A 111 -1.03 27.87 -7.63
N ILE A 112 -1.12 29.13 -7.21
CA ILE A 112 -2.34 29.94 -7.29
C ILE A 112 -2.09 31.08 -8.27
N ARG A 113 -2.90 31.19 -9.33
CA ARG A 113 -2.91 32.34 -10.26
C ARG A 113 -4.33 32.87 -10.35
N ASP A 114 -4.50 34.17 -10.14
CA ASP A 114 -5.81 34.86 -10.21
C ASP A 114 -6.90 34.18 -9.37
N GLY A 115 -6.53 33.70 -8.17
CA GLY A 115 -7.44 32.98 -7.27
C GLY A 115 -7.77 31.53 -7.68
N LYS A 116 -7.20 31.02 -8.78
CA LYS A 116 -7.40 29.64 -9.24
C LYS A 116 -6.22 28.76 -8.85
N LYS A 117 -6.52 27.63 -8.20
CA LYS A 117 -5.55 26.59 -7.86
C LYS A 117 -5.20 25.76 -9.10
N ILE A 118 -3.92 25.68 -9.44
CA ILE A 118 -3.39 24.87 -10.53
C ILE A 118 -2.58 23.73 -9.91
N THR A 119 -2.96 22.49 -10.22
CA THR A 119 -2.33 21.26 -9.72
C THR A 119 -1.67 20.43 -10.83
N ASP A 120 -1.72 20.89 -12.09
CA ASP A 120 -1.07 20.20 -13.20
C ASP A 120 0.46 20.30 -13.04
N LEU A 121 1.09 19.17 -12.75
CA LEU A 121 2.54 19.08 -12.51
C LEU A 121 3.36 19.56 -13.72
N ARG A 122 2.81 19.47 -14.94
CA ARG A 122 3.45 20.00 -16.16
C ARG A 122 3.59 21.52 -16.16
N VAL A 123 2.80 22.20 -15.33
CA VAL A 123 2.85 23.65 -15.14
C VAL A 123 3.57 24.00 -13.83
N VAL A 124 3.25 23.26 -12.75
CA VAL A 124 3.77 23.54 -11.41
C VAL A 124 5.29 23.32 -11.33
N VAL A 125 5.79 22.19 -11.83
CA VAL A 125 7.22 21.82 -11.66
C VAL A 125 8.17 22.77 -12.38
N PRO A 126 7.96 23.15 -13.67
CA PRO A 126 8.82 24.14 -14.33
C PRO A 126 8.82 25.49 -13.62
N GLU A 127 7.69 25.90 -13.06
CA GLU A 127 7.56 27.17 -12.34
C GLU A 127 8.38 27.15 -11.05
N ILE A 128 8.29 26.05 -10.27
CA ILE A 128 9.09 25.88 -9.05
C ILE A 128 10.58 25.97 -9.38
N ARG A 129 11.06 25.20 -10.37
CA ARG A 129 12.49 25.21 -10.75
C ARG A 129 12.97 26.59 -11.19
N ARG A 130 12.13 27.32 -11.95
CA ARG A 130 12.46 28.67 -12.40
C ARG A 130 12.57 29.64 -11.22
N ASN A 131 11.66 29.52 -10.26
CA ASN A 131 11.70 30.34 -9.05
C ASN A 131 12.92 30.01 -8.19
N ASP A 132 13.27 28.73 -8.03
CA ASP A 132 14.45 28.31 -7.28
C ASP A 132 15.74 28.90 -7.88
N GLN A 133 15.88 28.85 -9.21
CA GLN A 133 17.01 29.48 -9.91
C GLN A 133 17.05 30.99 -9.68
N LEU A 134 15.91 31.68 -9.83
CA LEU A 134 15.83 33.13 -9.61
C LEU A 134 16.16 33.52 -8.17
N VAL A 135 15.67 32.76 -7.19
CA VAL A 135 15.95 33.00 -5.77
C VAL A 135 17.43 32.77 -5.48
N SER A 136 18.00 31.67 -5.99
CA SER A 136 19.43 31.37 -5.83
C SER A 136 20.32 32.46 -6.44
N GLU A 137 19.97 32.95 -7.62
CA GLU A 137 20.68 34.05 -8.26
C GLU A 137 20.61 35.33 -7.42
N ARG A 138 19.42 35.69 -6.94
CA ARG A 138 19.23 36.87 -6.08
C ARG A 138 19.97 36.77 -4.76
N LEU A 139 19.97 35.60 -4.12
CA LEU A 139 20.74 35.36 -2.90
C LEU A 139 22.24 35.55 -3.16
N SER A 140 22.77 35.00 -4.27
CA SER A 140 24.19 35.20 -4.63
C SER A 140 24.57 36.65 -4.95
N GLN A 141 23.60 37.46 -5.38
CA GLN A 141 23.81 38.89 -5.62
C GLN A 141 23.74 39.66 -4.29
N LEU A 142 22.81 39.29 -3.41
CA LEU A 142 22.70 39.84 -2.06
C LEU A 142 23.97 39.59 -1.27
N ASP A 143 24.47 38.35 -1.23
CA ASP A 143 25.69 38.00 -0.51
C ASP A 143 26.88 38.84 -1.00
N ARG A 144 27.09 38.94 -2.32
CA ARG A 144 28.13 39.81 -2.90
C ARG A 144 27.94 41.28 -2.56
N SER A 145 26.71 41.78 -2.58
CA SER A 145 26.44 43.18 -2.23
C SER A 145 26.64 43.48 -0.75
N LEU A 146 26.44 42.50 0.12
CA LEU A 146 26.71 42.61 1.56
C LEU A 146 28.23 42.63 1.80
N GLU A 147 28.98 41.72 1.18
CA GLU A 147 30.46 41.72 1.23
C GLU A 147 31.03 43.06 0.72
N GLU A 148 30.56 43.57 -0.41
CA GLU A 148 31.01 44.87 -0.95
C GLU A 148 30.67 46.05 -0.02
N ALA A 149 29.52 46.01 0.65
CA ALA A 149 29.11 47.05 1.59
C ALA A 149 29.93 47.01 2.88
N GLU A 150 30.25 45.81 3.38
CA GLU A 150 31.12 45.58 4.53
C GLU A 150 32.55 46.07 4.22
N ASP A 151 33.14 45.66 3.10
CA ASP A 151 34.45 46.12 2.65
C ASP A 151 34.54 47.66 2.49
N ALA A 152 33.47 48.29 2.00
CA ALA A 152 33.39 49.74 1.85
C ALA A 152 33.29 50.46 3.22
N PHE A 153 32.53 49.88 4.15
CA PHE A 153 32.41 50.36 5.52
C PHE A 153 33.75 50.29 6.25
N ASP A 154 34.42 49.13 6.14
CA ASP A 154 35.73 48.88 6.73
C ASP A 154 36.78 49.87 6.22
N ARG A 155 36.79 50.12 4.91
CA ARG A 155 37.70 51.10 4.29
C ARG A 155 37.44 52.53 4.78
N ALA A 156 36.17 52.93 4.91
CA ALA A 156 35.82 54.26 5.42
C ALA A 156 36.26 54.45 6.88
N LEU A 157 36.11 53.43 7.72
CA LEU A 157 36.64 53.42 9.09
C LEU A 157 38.17 53.53 9.12
N MET A 158 38.88 52.95 8.16
CA MET A 158 40.33 53.09 8.07
C MET A 158 40.81 54.44 7.54
N GLU A 159 40.01 55.13 6.72
CA GLU A 159 40.36 56.40 6.11
C GLU A 159 40.03 57.62 7.01
N ASP A 160 38.92 57.57 7.76
CA ASP A 160 38.43 58.71 8.56
C ASP A 160 39.15 58.84 9.92
N PHE A 161 39.75 57.77 10.43
CA PHE A 161 40.41 57.74 11.74
C PHE A 161 41.94 57.66 11.63
N ASP A 162 42.66 58.44 12.45
CA ASP A 162 44.13 58.40 12.51
C ASP A 162 44.64 57.12 13.17
N MET A 163 45.02 56.16 12.33
CA MET A 163 45.54 54.86 12.75
C MET A 163 46.93 54.90 13.39
N SER A 164 47.57 56.07 13.46
CA SER A 164 48.86 56.26 14.13
C SER A 164 48.70 56.31 15.66
N ASP A 165 47.51 56.62 16.16
CA ASP A 165 47.16 56.58 17.57
C ASP A 165 46.80 55.14 17.99
N PRO A 166 47.55 54.54 18.93
CA PRO A 166 47.36 53.14 19.33
C PRO A 166 45.99 52.87 19.95
N ASP A 167 45.39 53.84 20.66
CA ASP A 167 44.10 53.66 21.32
C ASP A 167 42.96 53.69 20.29
N VAL A 168 43.06 54.57 19.28
CA VAL A 168 42.09 54.66 18.17
C VAL A 168 42.18 53.42 17.26
N ALA A 169 43.40 52.97 16.96
CA ALA A 169 43.62 51.79 16.13
C ALA A 169 43.08 50.50 16.76
N GLU A 170 43.12 50.37 18.08
CA GLU A 170 42.55 49.21 18.79
C GLU A 170 41.02 49.17 18.68
N VAL A 171 40.35 50.30 18.92
CA VAL A 171 38.89 50.40 18.86
C VAL A 171 38.37 50.12 17.44
N VAL A 172 38.99 50.70 16.42
CA VAL A 172 38.57 50.46 15.02
C VAL A 172 38.81 49.01 14.62
N LYS A 173 39.96 48.41 14.96
CA LYS A 173 40.21 46.99 14.67
C LYS A 173 39.25 46.06 15.40
N ALA A 174 38.87 46.37 16.64
CA ALA A 174 37.88 45.60 17.39
C ALA A 174 36.50 45.64 16.71
N SER A 175 36.10 46.80 16.13
CA SER A 175 34.84 46.91 15.38
C SER A 175 34.83 46.19 14.02
N LEU A 176 36.01 45.94 13.42
CA LEU A 176 36.18 45.21 12.16
C LEU A 176 36.29 43.68 12.35
N SER A 177 36.42 43.20 13.58
CA SER A 177 36.69 41.78 13.89
C SER A 177 35.46 40.96 14.29
N TYR A 178 34.26 41.53 14.17
CA TYR A 178 32.99 40.91 14.54
C TYR A 178 32.24 40.41 13.30
#